data_AF-A0AA39UFV3-F1
#
_entry.id   AF-A0AA39UFV3-F1
#
_cell.length_a   1.000
_cell.length_b   1.000
_cell.length_c   1.000
_cell.angle_alpha   90.00
_cell.angle_beta   90.00
_cell.angle_gamma   90.00
#
_symmetry.space_group_name_H-M   'P 1'
#
loop_
_entity.id
_entity.type
_entity.pdbx_description
1 polymer ?
#
loop_
_entity_poly.entity_id
_entity_poly.type
_entity_poly.pdbx_seq_one_letter_code
_entity_poly.pdbx_strand_id
1 'polypeptide(L)'
;MAPAPLLQTSAPAPPSFPQKAFMDVSENYDGQYRFAPIQESQVSRAMIKRYFETMYDRAVSDVVIIGAGSAGLTCAYHLASTRPDLKVTIIEANVAPGGGAWLGGQLMSPMIIRKPADAFLRELDVPYEDEGPFVVVKHAALFTSTLLSAVLKLPNVVLMNATAVEDLIIHEDFAGKQRVAGVVTNWTLVALNHDTQSCMDPNTITAPIIVSATGHDGPMGAFSAKRLVSAGLLKELGNMRGLDMNRAEPAIVNNTRQVAPGLVMTGMELSEHDGSNRMGPTFGAMIGSGIKAAKEAIRAYDAAKIVDGKVVG
;
A
#
# COMPACT_ATOMS: atom_id res chain seq x y z
N MET A 1 -52.43 9.69 3.51
CA MET A 1 -51.29 10.35 2.85
C MET A 1 -50.82 9.45 1.72
N ALA A 2 -50.94 9.89 0.48
CA ALA A 2 -50.45 9.15 -0.68
C ALA A 2 -48.91 9.21 -0.74
N PRO A 3 -48.21 8.18 -1.22
CA PRO A 3 -46.77 8.24 -1.41
C PRO A 3 -46.44 9.24 -2.52
N ALA A 4 -45.43 10.08 -2.30
CA ALA A 4 -44.93 11.00 -3.31
C ALA A 4 -44.40 10.21 -4.52
N PRO A 5 -44.58 10.69 -5.77
CA PRO A 5 -44.03 10.01 -6.93
C PRO A 5 -42.51 10.12 -6.90
N LEU A 6 -41.83 8.98 -7.00
CA LEU A 6 -40.40 8.92 -7.29
C LEU A 6 -40.18 9.60 -8.64
N LEU A 7 -39.41 10.69 -8.65
CA LEU A 7 -38.87 11.29 -9.86
C LEU A 7 -38.16 10.21 -10.67
N GLN A 8 -38.76 9.81 -11.80
CA GLN A 8 -38.05 9.07 -12.84
C GLN A 8 -36.96 10.00 -13.38
N THR A 9 -35.75 9.83 -12.87
CA THR A 9 -34.57 10.47 -13.44
C THR A 9 -34.19 9.68 -14.69
N SER A 10 -34.63 10.15 -15.85
CA SER A 10 -33.95 9.80 -17.10
C SER A 10 -32.50 10.23 -16.93
N ALA A 11 -31.56 9.27 -16.91
CA ALA A 11 -30.14 9.59 -16.94
C ALA A 11 -29.90 10.52 -18.14
N PRO A 12 -29.29 11.71 -17.95
CA PRO A 12 -29.00 12.58 -19.07
C PRO A 12 -28.11 11.81 -20.04
N ALA A 13 -28.49 11.78 -21.32
CA ALA A 13 -27.65 11.21 -22.35
C ALA A 13 -26.25 11.83 -22.25
N PRO A 14 -25.16 11.03 -22.39
CA PRO A 14 -23.83 11.59 -22.44
C PRO A 14 -23.81 12.67 -23.53
N PRO A 15 -23.14 13.82 -23.31
CA PRO A 15 -23.12 14.91 -24.28
C PRO A 15 -22.73 14.36 -25.65
N SER A 16 -23.64 14.50 -26.63
CA SER A 16 -23.40 14.03 -27.99
C SER A 16 -22.39 14.96 -28.66
N PHE A 17 -21.22 14.43 -28.99
CA PHE A 17 -20.18 15.19 -29.69
C PHE A 17 -20.47 15.25 -31.20
N PRO A 18 -20.22 16.39 -31.86
CA PRO A 18 -20.10 16.40 -33.31
C PRO A 18 -18.86 15.58 -33.71
N GLN A 19 -19.07 14.49 -34.45
CA GLN A 19 -18.02 13.57 -34.94
C GLN A 19 -16.82 14.25 -35.64
N LYS A 20 -16.98 15.50 -36.11
CA LYS A 20 -15.92 16.26 -36.79
C LYS A 20 -14.70 16.60 -35.94
N ALA A 21 -14.80 16.63 -34.60
CA ALA A 21 -13.69 17.05 -33.73
C ALA A 21 -12.53 16.03 -33.64
N PHE A 22 -12.75 14.76 -34.04
CA PHE A 22 -11.72 13.71 -34.00
C PHE A 22 -10.73 13.76 -35.18
N MET A 23 -11.00 14.56 -36.22
CA MET A 23 -10.22 14.52 -37.47
C MET A 23 -9.05 15.50 -37.56
N ASP A 24 -8.75 16.25 -36.49
CA ASP A 24 -7.69 17.27 -36.48
C ASP A 24 -6.61 16.96 -35.43
N VAL A 25 -6.09 15.73 -35.45
CA VAL A 25 -4.88 15.35 -34.68
C VAL A 25 -3.70 15.20 -35.63
N SER A 26 -2.51 15.56 -35.18
CA SER A 26 -1.29 15.51 -35.99
C SER A 26 -0.09 15.16 -35.11
N GLU A 27 0.57 14.05 -35.43
CA GLU A 27 1.85 13.67 -34.84
C GLU A 27 2.97 14.11 -35.78
N ASN A 28 3.26 15.41 -35.78
CA ASN A 28 4.31 15.99 -36.59
C ASN A 28 5.23 16.85 -35.72
N TYR A 29 6.46 16.38 -35.51
CA TYR A 29 7.45 17.03 -34.65
C TYR A 29 8.14 18.24 -35.31
N ASP A 30 7.93 18.49 -36.61
CA ASP A 30 8.46 19.64 -37.35
C ASP A 30 7.58 20.91 -37.19
N GLY A 31 6.91 21.05 -36.05
CA GLY A 31 6.12 22.23 -35.69
C GLY A 31 4.63 22.19 -36.07
N GLN A 32 4.11 21.05 -36.53
CA GLN A 32 2.69 20.85 -36.84
C GLN A 32 1.99 19.86 -35.89
N TYR A 33 2.55 19.63 -34.71
CA TYR A 33 1.99 18.73 -33.70
C TYR A 33 0.64 19.28 -33.20
N ARG A 34 -0.38 18.43 -33.12
CA ARG A 34 -1.73 18.83 -32.70
C ARG A 34 -2.44 17.70 -31.94
N PHE A 35 -2.85 18.00 -30.72
CA PHE A 35 -3.74 17.14 -29.95
C PHE A 35 -5.20 17.35 -30.34
N ALA A 36 -6.04 16.37 -30.03
CA ALA A 36 -7.48 16.54 -30.13
C ALA A 36 -7.95 17.67 -29.18
N PRO A 37 -8.94 18.48 -29.57
CA PRO A 37 -9.46 19.55 -28.72
C PRO A 37 -10.09 18.98 -27.45
N ILE A 38 -9.90 19.67 -26.33
CA ILE A 38 -10.41 19.30 -25.00
C ILE A 38 -10.78 20.55 -24.20
N GLN A 39 -11.64 20.39 -23.19
CA GLN A 39 -12.00 21.40 -22.20
C GLN A 39 -11.57 20.97 -20.80
N GLU A 40 -11.22 21.93 -19.95
CA GLU A 40 -10.74 21.71 -18.58
C GLU A 40 -11.76 20.94 -17.74
N SER A 41 -13.05 21.22 -17.93
CA SER A 41 -14.13 20.53 -17.21
C SER A 41 -14.22 19.03 -17.55
N GLN A 42 -13.79 18.62 -18.75
CA GLN A 42 -13.75 17.22 -19.14
C GLN A 42 -12.67 16.48 -18.36
N VAL A 43 -11.50 17.10 -18.20
CA VAL A 43 -10.38 16.56 -17.41
C VAL A 43 -10.76 16.46 -15.94
N SER A 44 -11.33 17.53 -15.36
CA SER A 44 -11.80 17.54 -13.96
C SER A 44 -12.84 16.45 -13.68
N ARG A 45 -13.90 16.36 -14.50
CA ARG A 45 -14.93 15.32 -14.38
C ARG A 45 -14.35 13.92 -14.53
N ALA A 46 -13.41 13.73 -15.46
CA ALA A 46 -12.77 12.43 -15.67
C ALA A 46 -12.00 11.94 -14.45
N MET A 47 -11.27 12.83 -13.76
CA MET A 47 -10.52 12.50 -12.54
C MET A 47 -11.45 12.29 -11.34
N ILE A 48 -12.36 13.24 -11.09
CA ILE A 48 -13.30 13.18 -9.96
C ILE A 48 -14.12 11.89 -10.03
N LYS A 49 -14.73 11.59 -11.19
CA LYS A 49 -15.56 10.39 -11.35
C LYS A 49 -14.79 9.13 -10.94
N ARG A 50 -13.61 8.92 -11.51
CA ARG A 50 -12.79 7.71 -11.26
C ARG A 50 -12.33 7.63 -9.82
N TYR A 51 -11.84 8.74 -9.26
CA TYR A 51 -11.34 8.75 -7.89
C TYR A 51 -12.45 8.45 -6.87
N PHE A 52 -13.62 9.07 -7.01
CA PHE A 52 -14.75 8.83 -6.11
C PHE A 52 -15.40 7.45 -6.32
N GLU A 53 -15.43 6.93 -7.55
CA GLU A 53 -15.83 5.52 -7.80
C GLU A 53 -14.88 4.54 -7.10
N THR A 54 -13.56 4.79 -7.17
CA THR A 54 -12.55 4.01 -6.45
C THR A 54 -12.73 4.13 -4.93
N MET A 55 -12.93 5.33 -4.38
CA MET A 55 -13.18 5.51 -2.94
C MET A 55 -14.45 4.80 -2.49
N TYR A 56 -15.52 4.88 -3.28
CA TYR A 56 -16.78 4.20 -2.99
C TYR A 56 -16.60 2.68 -2.98
N ASP A 57 -15.95 2.12 -4.00
CA ASP A 57 -15.66 0.67 -4.08
C ASP A 57 -14.75 0.18 -2.95
N ARG A 58 -13.78 1.01 -2.53
CA ARG A 58 -12.75 0.66 -1.54
C ARG A 58 -13.04 1.09 -0.11
N ALA A 59 -14.20 1.69 0.15
CA ALA A 59 -14.68 1.91 1.53
C ALA A 59 -14.74 0.59 2.33
N VAL A 60 -14.95 -0.53 1.64
CA VAL A 60 -14.74 -1.89 2.15
C VAL A 60 -13.75 -2.62 1.24
N SER A 61 -12.63 -3.08 1.81
CA SER A 61 -11.59 -3.83 1.10
C SER A 61 -11.36 -5.19 1.77
N ASP A 62 -10.79 -6.14 1.04
CA ASP A 62 -10.42 -7.46 1.61
C ASP A 62 -9.09 -7.38 2.37
N VAL A 63 -8.13 -6.66 1.80
CA VAL A 63 -6.84 -6.40 2.43
C VAL A 63 -6.45 -4.93 2.22
N VAL A 64 -6.08 -4.26 3.31
CA VAL A 64 -5.45 -2.93 3.24
C VAL A 64 -3.97 -3.06 3.57
N ILE A 65 -3.11 -2.49 2.73
CA ILE A 65 -1.66 -2.44 2.94
C ILE A 65 -1.26 -1.00 3.26
N ILE A 66 -0.67 -0.76 4.43
CA ILE A 66 -0.22 0.55 4.88
C ILE A 66 1.28 0.69 4.57
N GLY A 67 1.62 1.62 3.67
CA GLY A 67 2.98 1.88 3.20
C GLY A 67 3.33 1.10 1.94
N ALA A 68 3.62 1.81 0.86
CA ALA A 68 4.06 1.30 -0.44
C ALA A 68 5.60 1.27 -0.54
N GLY A 69 6.30 0.90 0.53
CA GLY A 69 7.74 0.61 0.50
C GLY A 69 8.05 -0.73 -0.16
N SER A 70 9.33 -1.13 -0.19
CA SER A 70 9.75 -2.41 -0.79
C SER A 70 9.03 -3.64 -0.21
N ALA A 71 8.84 -3.70 1.11
CA ALA A 71 8.09 -4.80 1.75
C ALA A 71 6.59 -4.76 1.43
N GLY A 72 5.97 -3.58 1.49
CA GLY A 72 4.54 -3.39 1.20
C GLY A 72 4.20 -3.68 -0.26
N LEU A 73 5.00 -3.19 -1.21
CA LEU A 73 4.85 -3.48 -2.64
C LEU A 73 5.09 -4.95 -2.95
N THR A 74 6.08 -5.59 -2.31
CA THR A 74 6.31 -7.03 -2.49
C THR A 74 5.13 -7.84 -1.97
N CYS A 75 4.58 -7.46 -0.80
CA CYS A 75 3.36 -8.05 -0.26
C CYS A 75 2.18 -7.87 -1.23
N ALA A 76 1.97 -6.66 -1.74
CA ALA A 76 0.89 -6.34 -2.68
C ALA A 76 0.99 -7.20 -3.94
N TYR A 77 2.18 -7.29 -4.54
CA TYR A 77 2.41 -8.09 -5.74
C TYR A 77 2.07 -9.57 -5.51
N HIS A 78 2.68 -10.19 -4.49
CA HIS A 78 2.48 -11.62 -4.24
C HIS A 78 1.02 -11.94 -3.84
N LEU A 79 0.41 -11.09 -3.00
CA LEU A 79 -0.98 -11.24 -2.58
C LEU A 79 -1.94 -11.12 -3.77
N ALA A 80 -1.88 -10.01 -4.51
CA ALA A 80 -2.86 -9.73 -5.55
C ALA A 80 -2.71 -10.65 -6.78
N SER A 81 -1.49 -11.07 -7.11
CA SER A 81 -1.25 -12.02 -8.21
C SER A 81 -1.73 -13.45 -7.90
N THR A 82 -1.67 -13.88 -6.64
CA THR A 82 -2.11 -15.23 -6.23
C THR A 82 -3.57 -15.27 -5.79
N ARG A 83 -4.17 -14.12 -5.48
CA ARG A 83 -5.57 -13.96 -5.09
C ARG A 83 -6.25 -12.85 -5.90
N PRO A 84 -6.51 -13.08 -7.20
CA PRO A 84 -7.15 -12.08 -8.07
C PRO A 84 -8.59 -11.77 -7.65
N ASP A 85 -9.20 -12.58 -6.79
CA ASP A 85 -10.52 -12.39 -6.20
C ASP A 85 -10.54 -11.32 -5.10
N LEU A 86 -9.41 -11.03 -4.44
CA LEU A 86 -9.35 -10.13 -3.30
C LEU A 86 -9.12 -8.67 -3.72
N LYS A 87 -9.91 -7.75 -3.15
CA LYS A 87 -9.71 -6.31 -3.23
C LYS A 87 -8.53 -5.87 -2.35
N VAL A 88 -7.40 -5.58 -2.99
CA VAL A 88 -6.20 -5.08 -2.31
C VAL A 88 -6.11 -3.55 -2.43
N THR A 89 -6.09 -2.84 -1.31
CA THR A 89 -6.02 -1.37 -1.27
C THR A 89 -4.74 -0.95 -0.56
N ILE A 90 -3.88 -0.21 -1.25
CA ILE A 90 -2.60 0.28 -0.72
C ILE A 90 -2.78 1.74 -0.34
N ILE A 91 -2.45 2.09 0.91
CA ILE A 91 -2.45 3.46 1.42
C ILE A 91 -0.99 3.90 1.58
N GLU A 92 -0.59 4.96 0.88
CA GLU A 92 0.77 5.50 0.91
C GLU A 92 0.75 6.98 1.28
N ALA A 93 1.46 7.33 2.35
CA ALA A 93 1.48 8.69 2.86
C ALA A 93 2.14 9.66 1.86
N ASN A 94 3.21 9.26 1.17
CA ASN A 94 3.89 10.14 0.24
C ASN A 94 3.15 10.26 -1.09
N VAL A 95 3.39 11.36 -1.81
CA VAL A 95 2.97 11.46 -3.22
C VAL A 95 3.65 10.37 -4.05
N ALA A 96 4.95 10.14 -3.84
CA ALA A 96 5.69 9.10 -4.53
C ALA A 96 5.76 7.82 -3.68
N PRO A 97 5.22 6.68 -4.15
CA PRO A 97 5.42 5.38 -3.49
C PRO A 97 6.88 4.90 -3.64
N GLY A 98 7.21 3.76 -3.06
CA GLY A 98 8.53 3.13 -3.08
C GLY A 98 9.29 3.26 -1.77
N GLY A 99 8.88 4.17 -0.88
CA GLY A 99 9.52 4.40 0.41
C GLY A 99 11.03 4.63 0.28
N GLY A 100 11.82 3.96 1.11
CA GLY A 100 13.29 4.05 1.08
C GLY A 100 13.99 3.30 -0.05
N ALA A 101 13.26 2.61 -0.94
CA ALA A 101 13.84 1.73 -1.97
C ALA A 101 14.19 2.46 -3.28
N TRP A 102 14.31 3.78 -3.26
CA TRP A 102 14.80 4.56 -4.41
C TRP A 102 16.32 4.63 -4.50
N LEU A 103 17.01 4.38 -3.37
CA LEU A 103 18.46 4.47 -3.23
C LEU A 103 18.99 3.27 -2.45
N GLY A 104 20.29 3.03 -2.57
CA GLY A 104 21.07 2.21 -1.65
C GLY A 104 21.51 3.00 -0.41
N GLY A 105 22.65 2.62 0.16
CA GLY A 105 23.21 3.33 1.32
C GLY A 105 23.79 4.70 0.96
N GLN A 106 23.65 5.68 1.87
CA GLN A 106 24.34 6.98 1.76
C GLN A 106 24.13 7.70 0.41
N LEU A 107 22.91 7.65 -0.12
CA LEU A 107 22.53 8.23 -1.42
C LEU A 107 23.16 7.56 -2.65
N MET A 108 23.86 6.43 -2.50
CA MET A 108 24.34 5.63 -3.62
C MET A 108 23.17 4.90 -4.30
N SER A 109 23.39 4.43 -5.53
CA SER A 109 22.34 3.79 -6.36
C SER A 109 22.18 2.28 -6.18
N PRO A 110 23.25 1.45 -6.10
CA PRO A 110 23.11 0.00 -6.17
C PRO A 110 22.26 -0.58 -5.03
N MET A 111 21.44 -1.57 -5.36
CA MET A 111 20.61 -2.29 -4.41
C MET A 111 21.14 -3.70 -4.20
N ILE A 112 21.62 -3.96 -2.98
CA ILE A 112 22.16 -5.25 -2.58
C ILE A 112 21.03 -6.15 -2.07
N ILE A 113 20.96 -7.37 -2.60
CA ILE A 113 19.97 -8.38 -2.23
C ILE A 113 20.69 -9.69 -1.95
N ARG A 114 20.65 -10.15 -0.69
CA ARG A 114 21.20 -11.47 -0.30
C ARG A 114 20.33 -12.61 -0.82
N LYS A 115 20.96 -13.71 -1.22
CA LYS A 115 20.25 -14.93 -1.63
C LYS A 115 19.53 -15.58 -0.42
N PRO A 116 18.34 -16.20 -0.59
CA PRO A 116 17.69 -16.55 -1.85
C PRO A 116 16.69 -15.51 -2.40
N ALA A 117 16.73 -14.24 -1.96
CA ALA A 117 15.75 -13.23 -2.38
C ALA A 117 15.91 -12.80 -3.86
N ASP A 118 17.03 -13.15 -4.49
CA ASP A 118 17.27 -13.04 -5.93
C ASP A 118 16.26 -13.84 -6.78
N ALA A 119 15.60 -14.86 -6.21
CA ALA A 119 14.50 -15.57 -6.87
C ALA A 119 13.36 -14.64 -7.27
N PHE A 120 13.06 -13.65 -6.44
CA PHE A 120 12.02 -12.68 -6.73
C PHE A 120 12.41 -11.69 -7.84
N LEU A 121 13.71 -11.40 -7.99
CA LEU A 121 14.19 -10.58 -9.10
C LEU A 121 13.99 -11.29 -10.44
N ARG A 122 14.21 -12.61 -10.49
CA ARG A 122 13.91 -13.44 -11.67
C ARG A 122 12.42 -13.46 -11.99
N GLU A 123 11.57 -13.53 -10.97
CA GLU A 123 10.11 -13.48 -11.14
C GLU A 123 9.64 -12.14 -11.76
N LEU A 124 10.27 -11.03 -11.39
CA LEU A 124 9.95 -9.69 -11.91
C LEU A 124 10.72 -9.30 -13.18
N ASP A 125 11.60 -10.15 -13.68
CA ASP A 125 12.55 -9.85 -14.77
C ASP A 125 13.40 -8.59 -14.50
N VAL A 126 13.86 -8.43 -13.25
CA VAL A 126 14.79 -7.35 -12.87
C VAL A 126 16.23 -7.86 -13.04
N PRO A 127 17.05 -7.26 -13.92
CA PRO A 127 18.43 -7.69 -14.10
C PRO A 127 19.30 -7.35 -12.89
N TYR A 128 20.25 -8.23 -12.61
CA TYR A 128 21.23 -8.08 -11.51
C TYR A 128 22.57 -8.70 -11.89
N GLU A 129 23.61 -8.28 -11.19
CA GLU A 129 24.94 -8.90 -11.21
C GLU A 129 25.04 -9.89 -10.04
N ASP A 130 25.46 -11.12 -10.31
CA ASP A 130 25.60 -12.17 -9.29
C ASP A 130 27.01 -12.16 -8.68
N GLU A 131 27.09 -11.93 -7.37
CA GLU A 131 28.34 -11.79 -6.60
C GLU A 131 28.54 -12.97 -5.64
N GLY A 132 27.84 -14.10 -5.83
CA GLY A 132 27.94 -15.28 -4.98
C GLY A 132 26.83 -15.31 -3.92
N PRO A 133 27.09 -14.94 -2.64
CA PRO A 133 26.05 -14.97 -1.59
C PRO A 133 25.00 -13.84 -1.69
N PHE A 134 25.21 -12.87 -2.57
CA PHE A 134 24.27 -11.79 -2.86
C PHE A 134 24.30 -11.42 -4.34
N VAL A 135 23.34 -10.59 -4.73
CA VAL A 135 23.24 -10.01 -6.07
C VAL A 135 23.12 -8.49 -5.97
N VAL A 136 23.47 -7.79 -7.05
CA VAL A 136 23.47 -6.33 -7.13
C VAL A 136 22.53 -5.90 -8.26
N VAL A 137 21.44 -5.23 -7.91
CA VAL A 137 20.64 -4.51 -8.91
C VAL A 137 21.31 -3.16 -9.16
N LYS A 138 21.57 -2.84 -10.44
CA LYS A 138 22.33 -1.64 -10.85
C LYS A 138 21.84 -0.34 -10.18
N HIS A 139 20.54 -0.24 -9.93
CA HIS A 139 19.94 0.88 -9.22
C HIS A 139 18.69 0.42 -8.46
N ALA A 140 18.55 0.81 -7.20
CA ALA A 140 17.37 0.56 -6.37
C ALA A 140 16.05 0.97 -7.06
N ALA A 141 16.05 2.12 -7.75
CA ALA A 141 14.94 2.58 -8.58
C ALA A 141 14.50 1.59 -9.67
N LEU A 142 15.41 0.78 -10.24
CA LEU A 142 15.04 -0.24 -11.23
C LEU A 142 14.13 -1.30 -10.60
N PHE A 143 14.53 -1.85 -9.46
CA PHE A 143 13.70 -2.79 -8.72
C PHE A 143 12.35 -2.17 -8.35
N THR A 144 12.37 -0.99 -7.74
CA THR A 144 11.17 -0.33 -7.21
C THR A 144 10.19 0.05 -8.30
N SER A 145 10.65 0.65 -9.39
CA SER A 145 9.78 1.04 -10.51
C SER A 145 9.21 -0.17 -11.27
N THR A 146 10.00 -1.23 -11.48
CA THR A 146 9.51 -2.47 -12.09
C THR A 146 8.44 -3.14 -11.24
N LEU A 147 8.71 -3.32 -9.93
CA LEU A 147 7.74 -3.89 -9.00
C LEU A 147 6.46 -3.03 -8.91
N LEU A 148 6.60 -1.71 -8.79
CA LEU A 148 5.46 -0.79 -8.75
C LEU A 148 4.63 -0.89 -10.03
N SER A 149 5.25 -0.93 -11.21
CA SER A 149 4.55 -1.11 -12.48
C SER A 149 3.80 -2.45 -12.54
N ALA A 150 4.43 -3.53 -12.08
CA ALA A 150 3.80 -4.85 -12.03
C ALA A 150 2.59 -4.88 -11.09
N VAL A 151 2.70 -4.27 -9.90
CA VAL A 151 1.61 -4.15 -8.93
C VAL A 151 0.44 -3.33 -9.48
N LEU A 152 0.71 -2.15 -10.05
CA LEU A 152 -0.35 -1.24 -10.53
C LEU A 152 -1.07 -1.75 -11.78
N LYS A 153 -0.53 -2.76 -12.48
CA LYS A 153 -1.21 -3.43 -13.60
C LYS A 153 -2.21 -4.48 -13.14
N LEU A 154 -2.19 -4.90 -11.88
CA LEU A 154 -3.11 -5.90 -11.36
C LEU A 154 -4.51 -5.29 -11.16
N PRO A 155 -5.57 -5.87 -11.75
CA PRO A 155 -6.90 -5.24 -11.80
C PRO A 155 -7.58 -5.13 -10.43
N ASN A 156 -7.15 -5.92 -9.45
CA ASN A 156 -7.70 -5.96 -8.10
C ASN A 156 -6.95 -5.04 -7.11
N VAL A 157 -5.87 -4.37 -7.56
CA VAL A 157 -5.07 -3.44 -6.75
C VAL A 157 -5.50 -2.00 -6.98
N VAL A 158 -5.61 -1.24 -5.89
CA VAL A 158 -5.73 0.23 -5.91
C VAL A 158 -4.62 0.82 -5.06
N LEU A 159 -3.97 1.87 -5.56
CA LEU A 159 -3.04 2.70 -4.79
C LEU A 159 -3.69 4.06 -4.49
N MET A 160 -3.82 4.38 -3.21
CA MET A 160 -4.18 5.70 -2.71
C MET A 160 -2.93 6.32 -2.08
N ASN A 161 -2.14 6.98 -2.92
CA ASN A 161 -0.98 7.76 -2.50
C ASN A 161 -1.39 9.19 -2.08
N ALA A 162 -0.50 9.90 -1.38
CA ALA A 162 -0.80 11.15 -0.69
C ALA A 162 -1.91 11.02 0.39
N THR A 163 -2.10 9.79 0.90
CA THR A 163 -3.10 9.46 1.91
C THR A 163 -2.39 8.80 3.10
N ALA A 164 -2.49 9.41 4.28
CA ALA A 164 -1.93 8.88 5.51
C ALA A 164 -2.97 8.03 6.24
N VAL A 165 -2.48 7.00 6.95
CA VAL A 165 -3.26 6.35 8.00
C VAL A 165 -2.93 7.05 9.32
N GLU A 166 -3.96 7.58 9.97
CA GLU A 166 -3.84 8.35 11.22
C GLU A 166 -4.26 7.52 12.44
N ASP A 167 -5.13 6.53 12.23
CA ASP A 167 -5.60 5.62 13.27
C ASP A 167 -5.97 4.24 12.68
N LEU A 168 -6.19 3.27 13.55
CA LEU A 168 -6.72 1.95 13.23
C LEU A 168 -8.18 1.87 13.70
N ILE A 169 -9.03 1.22 12.91
CA ILE A 169 -10.37 0.84 13.38
C ILE A 169 -10.20 -0.40 14.25
N ILE A 170 -10.50 -0.29 15.54
CA ILE A 170 -10.36 -1.39 16.51
C ILE A 170 -11.73 -1.68 17.13
N HIS A 171 -12.16 -2.93 17.03
CA HIS A 171 -13.43 -3.41 17.58
C HIS A 171 -13.25 -4.72 18.31
N GLU A 172 -14.16 -5.02 19.23
CA GLU A 172 -14.30 -6.38 19.76
C GLU A 172 -14.88 -7.30 18.66
N ASP A 173 -14.21 -8.41 18.40
CA ASP A 173 -14.64 -9.40 17.42
C ASP A 173 -15.66 -10.39 17.99
N PHE A 174 -16.11 -11.32 17.16
CA PHE A 174 -17.10 -12.36 17.53
C PHE A 174 -16.64 -13.26 18.69
N ALA A 175 -15.35 -13.28 19.03
CA ALA A 175 -14.76 -14.06 20.10
C ALA A 175 -14.44 -13.20 21.35
N GLY A 176 -14.91 -11.96 21.41
CA GLY A 176 -14.69 -11.05 22.52
C GLY A 176 -13.27 -10.46 22.56
N LYS A 177 -12.52 -10.51 21.45
CA LYS A 177 -11.13 -10.02 21.39
C LYS A 177 -11.04 -8.71 20.62
N GLN A 178 -10.18 -7.81 21.07
CA GLN A 178 -9.87 -6.61 20.31
C GLN A 178 -9.18 -6.98 18.99
N ARG A 179 -9.73 -6.48 17.88
CA ARG A 179 -9.33 -6.77 16.50
C ARG A 179 -9.20 -5.48 15.72
N VAL A 180 -8.13 -5.38 14.95
CA VAL A 180 -7.98 -4.35 13.91
C VAL A 180 -8.87 -4.75 12.72
N ALA A 181 -9.81 -3.88 12.36
CA ALA A 181 -10.87 -4.12 11.37
C ALA A 181 -10.92 -3.06 10.26
N GLY A 182 -9.86 -2.25 10.12
CA GLY A 182 -9.80 -1.17 9.16
C GLY A 182 -8.76 -0.12 9.52
N VAL A 183 -8.74 0.94 8.71
CA VAL A 183 -7.85 2.09 8.87
C VAL A 183 -8.65 3.39 8.85
N VAL A 184 -8.15 4.37 9.59
CA VAL A 184 -8.62 5.75 9.59
C VAL A 184 -7.64 6.56 8.76
N THR A 185 -8.14 7.17 7.69
CA THR A 185 -7.31 7.76 6.63
C THR A 185 -7.58 9.24 6.48
N ASN A 186 -6.58 9.99 6.05
CA ASN A 186 -6.76 11.37 5.63
C ASN A 186 -5.75 11.74 4.55
N TRP A 187 -5.91 12.90 3.93
CA TRP A 187 -4.83 13.44 3.12
C TRP A 187 -3.60 13.65 3.99
N THR A 188 -2.42 13.26 3.51
CA THR A 188 -1.19 13.37 4.33
C THR A 188 -0.93 14.81 4.77
N LEU A 189 -1.24 15.79 3.93
CA LEU A 189 -1.12 17.20 4.30
C LEU A 189 -2.11 17.62 5.39
N VAL A 190 -3.27 16.98 5.49
CA VAL A 190 -4.19 17.24 6.62
C VAL A 190 -3.60 16.63 7.89
N ALA A 191 -3.14 15.38 7.82
CA ALA A 191 -2.55 14.66 8.94
C ALA A 191 -1.32 15.36 9.56
N LEU A 192 -0.54 16.05 8.73
CA LEU A 192 0.63 16.81 9.16
C LEU A 192 0.30 18.22 9.72
N ASN A 193 -0.96 18.64 9.67
CA ASN A 193 -1.35 20.04 9.90
C ASN A 193 -2.55 20.22 10.86
N HIS A 194 -2.89 19.20 11.67
CA HIS A 194 -3.97 19.28 12.67
C HIS A 194 -3.86 20.46 13.64
N ASP A 195 -2.64 20.88 13.99
CA ASP A 195 -2.41 21.99 14.92
C ASP A 195 -2.44 23.38 14.26
N THR A 196 -2.62 23.44 12.94
CA THR A 196 -2.47 24.69 12.16
C THR A 196 -3.77 25.18 11.51
N GLN A 197 -4.86 24.44 11.68
CA GLN A 197 -6.19 24.74 11.13
C GLN A 197 -7.27 24.36 12.16
N SER A 198 -8.54 24.63 11.85
CA SER A 198 -9.65 23.99 12.57
C SER A 198 -9.61 22.47 12.37
N CYS A 199 -10.24 21.71 13.27
CA CYS A 199 -10.28 20.26 13.19
C CYS A 199 -10.79 19.78 11.82
N MET A 200 -10.09 18.82 11.23
CA MET A 200 -10.40 18.23 9.92
C MET A 200 -10.51 16.71 10.10
N ASP A 201 -11.74 16.25 10.34
CA ASP A 201 -11.98 14.84 10.64
C ASP A 201 -11.49 13.91 9.52
N PRO A 202 -11.01 12.71 9.87
CA PRO A 202 -10.55 11.73 8.91
C PRO A 202 -11.71 10.98 8.23
N ASN A 203 -11.36 10.18 7.23
CA ASN A 203 -12.22 9.18 6.60
C ASN A 203 -11.85 7.75 7.05
N THR A 204 -12.55 6.72 6.58
CA THR A 204 -12.35 5.33 7.04
C THR A 204 -12.40 4.32 5.90
N ILE A 205 -11.64 3.23 6.04
CA ILE A 205 -11.71 2.04 5.19
C ILE A 205 -11.84 0.82 6.09
N THR A 206 -12.90 0.04 5.90
CA THR A 206 -13.11 -1.23 6.60
C THR A 206 -12.37 -2.35 5.86
N ALA A 207 -11.63 -3.18 6.59
CA ALA A 207 -11.04 -4.39 6.03
C ALA A 207 -10.78 -5.45 7.11
N PRO A 208 -10.99 -6.75 6.81
CA PRO A 208 -10.82 -7.82 7.77
C PRO A 208 -9.34 -8.07 8.08
N ILE A 209 -8.45 -7.78 7.12
CA ILE A 209 -7.00 -7.94 7.23
C ILE A 209 -6.29 -6.64 6.85
N ILE A 210 -5.41 -6.18 7.72
CA ILE A 210 -4.50 -5.05 7.51
C ILE A 210 -3.06 -5.58 7.48
N VAL A 211 -2.27 -5.14 6.51
CA VAL A 211 -0.82 -5.37 6.47
C VAL A 211 -0.12 -4.03 6.68
N SER A 212 0.63 -3.89 7.77
CA SER A 212 1.42 -2.68 8.04
C SER A 212 2.88 -2.86 7.66
N ALA A 213 3.36 -1.98 6.78
CA ALA A 213 4.70 -1.98 6.20
C ALA A 213 5.30 -0.56 6.20
N THR A 214 5.08 0.21 7.26
CA THR A 214 5.40 1.65 7.32
C THR A 214 6.87 1.98 7.60
N GLY A 215 7.74 0.97 7.61
CA GLY A 215 9.16 1.13 7.91
C GLY A 215 9.41 1.50 9.38
N HIS A 216 10.62 1.99 9.68
CA HIS A 216 11.05 2.30 11.05
C HIS A 216 11.31 3.81 11.28
N ASP A 217 11.56 4.58 10.23
CA ASP A 217 12.08 5.95 10.32
C ASP A 217 11.04 7.01 9.90
N GLY A 218 11.27 8.25 10.31
CA GLY A 218 10.51 9.42 9.90
C GLY A 218 9.18 9.65 10.65
N PRO A 219 8.48 10.76 10.36
CA PRO A 219 7.27 11.17 11.08
C PRO A 219 6.12 10.13 11.05
N MET A 220 6.02 9.35 9.97
CA MET A 220 4.99 8.33 9.76
C MET A 220 5.52 6.89 9.94
N GLY A 221 6.77 6.72 10.34
CA GLY A 221 7.41 5.42 10.48
C GLY A 221 6.90 4.62 11.67
N ALA A 222 6.81 3.30 11.51
CA ALA A 222 6.34 2.35 12.52
C ALA A 222 4.98 2.70 13.13
N PHE A 223 4.09 3.22 12.28
CA PHE A 223 2.79 3.75 12.70
C PHE A 223 1.98 2.74 13.51
N SER A 224 1.72 1.55 12.95
CA SER A 224 0.84 0.57 13.59
C SER A 224 1.48 0.00 14.84
N ALA A 225 2.81 -0.24 14.83
CA ALA A 225 3.53 -0.69 16.03
C ALA A 225 3.36 0.32 17.19
N LYS A 226 3.58 1.61 16.93
CA LYS A 226 3.37 2.69 17.91
C LYS A 226 1.90 2.78 18.32
N ARG A 227 0.97 2.64 17.37
CA ARG A 227 -0.46 2.76 17.63
C ARG A 227 -0.96 1.64 18.54
N LEU A 228 -0.50 0.40 18.34
CA LEU A 228 -0.81 -0.73 19.23
C LEU A 228 -0.46 -0.44 20.70
N VAL A 229 0.65 0.25 20.96
CA VAL A 229 1.02 0.66 22.33
C VAL A 229 0.03 1.68 22.88
N SER A 230 -0.22 2.76 22.13
CA SER A 230 -1.13 3.81 22.57
C SER A 230 -2.60 3.35 22.70
N ALA A 231 -2.99 2.30 21.97
CA ALA A 231 -4.30 1.67 22.04
C ALA A 231 -4.41 0.59 23.13
N GLY A 232 -3.32 0.30 23.86
CA GLY A 232 -3.31 -0.72 24.92
C GLY A 232 -3.30 -2.17 24.43
N LEU A 233 -3.04 -2.41 23.14
CA LEU A 233 -2.93 -3.75 22.55
C LEU A 233 -1.52 -4.33 22.65
N LEU A 234 -0.53 -3.48 22.92
CA LEU A 234 0.86 -3.85 23.17
C LEU A 234 1.34 -3.07 24.40
N LYS A 235 2.11 -3.71 25.30
CA LYS A 235 2.59 -3.05 26.51
C LYS A 235 3.60 -1.93 26.19
N GLU A 236 4.59 -2.23 25.35
CA GLU A 236 5.67 -1.34 24.97
C GLU A 236 6.30 -1.81 23.65
N LEU A 237 7.02 -0.92 22.97
CA LEU A 237 7.78 -1.27 21.78
C LEU A 237 9.04 -2.07 22.14
N GLY A 238 9.39 -3.04 21.29
CA GLY A 238 10.67 -3.73 21.37
C GLY A 238 11.86 -2.82 21.04
N ASN A 239 11.64 -1.76 20.25
CA ASN A 239 12.61 -0.76 19.76
C ASN A 239 13.74 -1.34 18.90
N MET A 240 13.86 -0.85 17.66
CA MET A 240 14.89 -1.30 16.71
C MET A 240 16.30 -1.19 17.31
N ARG A 241 17.11 -2.26 17.14
CA ARG A 241 18.47 -2.36 17.70
C ARG A 241 19.54 -1.97 16.68
N GLY A 242 20.79 -1.97 17.13
CA GLY A 242 21.96 -1.69 16.31
C GLY A 242 22.07 -2.55 15.04
N LEU A 243 22.91 -2.12 14.10
CA LEU A 243 23.03 -2.78 12.80
C LEU A 243 23.76 -4.13 12.91
N ASP A 244 23.11 -5.19 12.44
CA ASP A 244 23.70 -6.53 12.25
C ASP A 244 22.92 -7.23 11.14
N MET A 245 23.45 -7.24 9.91
CA MET A 245 22.77 -7.80 8.73
C MET A 245 22.48 -9.30 8.86
N ASN A 246 23.37 -10.06 9.51
CA ASN A 246 23.24 -11.51 9.60
C ASN A 246 22.12 -11.90 10.56
N ARG A 247 21.95 -11.15 11.65
CA ARG A 247 20.85 -11.36 12.61
C ARG A 247 19.55 -10.72 12.15
N ALA A 248 19.62 -9.51 11.59
CA ALA A 248 18.45 -8.72 11.22
C ALA A 248 17.62 -9.38 10.13
N GLU A 249 18.23 -9.73 8.99
CA GLU A 249 17.45 -10.15 7.83
C GLU A 249 16.63 -11.43 8.08
N PRO A 250 17.21 -12.53 8.63
CA PRO A 250 16.43 -13.70 8.97
C PRO A 250 15.40 -13.44 10.07
N ALA A 251 15.72 -12.61 11.08
CA ALA A 251 14.78 -12.29 12.15
C ALA A 251 13.52 -11.59 11.60
N ILE A 252 13.68 -10.61 10.72
CA ILE A 252 12.54 -9.89 10.12
C ILE A 252 11.68 -10.83 9.26
N VAL A 253 12.31 -11.64 8.40
CA VAL A 253 11.57 -12.58 7.56
C VAL A 253 10.87 -13.65 8.42
N ASN A 254 11.59 -14.29 9.33
CA ASN A 254 11.05 -15.40 10.12
C ASN A 254 9.97 -14.96 11.11
N ASN A 255 9.98 -13.71 11.58
CA ASN A 255 9.00 -13.22 12.55
C ASN A 255 7.84 -12.43 11.93
N THR A 256 7.86 -12.11 10.62
CA THR A 256 6.71 -11.47 9.94
C THR A 256 5.46 -12.32 10.11
N ARG A 257 4.40 -11.73 10.68
CA ARG A 257 3.22 -12.46 11.16
C ARG A 257 2.04 -11.54 11.41
N GLN A 258 0.89 -12.12 11.73
CA GLN A 258 -0.20 -11.43 12.40
C GLN A 258 0.18 -11.13 13.86
N VAL A 259 0.49 -9.87 14.17
CA VAL A 259 0.96 -9.42 15.50
C VAL A 259 -0.19 -9.13 16.47
N ALA A 260 -1.36 -8.79 15.93
CA ALA A 260 -2.63 -8.67 16.64
C ALA A 260 -3.76 -9.19 15.72
N PRO A 261 -4.92 -9.62 16.24
CA PRO A 261 -6.03 -10.05 15.39
C PRO A 261 -6.36 -8.99 14.34
N GLY A 262 -6.33 -9.39 13.07
CA GLY A 262 -6.56 -8.51 11.90
C GLY A 262 -5.34 -7.72 11.42
N LEU A 263 -4.21 -7.69 12.14
CA LEU A 263 -3.04 -6.89 11.78
C LEU A 263 -1.79 -7.76 11.54
N VAL A 264 -1.37 -7.87 10.29
CA VAL A 264 -0.10 -8.43 9.84
C VAL A 264 0.95 -7.33 9.79
N MET A 265 2.15 -7.58 10.29
CA MET A 265 3.24 -6.62 10.29
C MET A 265 4.47 -7.18 9.57
N THR A 266 5.07 -6.34 8.72
CA THR A 266 6.16 -6.74 7.83
C THR A 266 7.20 -5.65 7.66
N GLY A 267 8.34 -6.02 7.04
CA GLY A 267 9.45 -5.12 6.82
C GLY A 267 10.04 -4.55 8.11
N MET A 268 10.59 -3.35 8.02
CA MET A 268 11.31 -2.75 9.15
C MET A 268 10.40 -2.25 10.29
N GLU A 269 9.10 -2.09 10.06
CA GLU A 269 8.17 -1.77 11.15
C GLU A 269 8.15 -2.87 12.22
N LEU A 270 8.28 -4.14 11.78
CA LEU A 270 8.38 -5.27 12.69
C LEU A 270 9.60 -5.20 13.62
N SER A 271 10.68 -4.54 13.18
CA SER A 271 11.87 -4.36 14.02
C SER A 271 11.61 -3.48 15.24
N GLU A 272 10.72 -2.50 15.12
CA GLU A 272 10.31 -1.62 16.23
C GLU A 272 9.35 -2.34 17.17
N HIS A 273 8.46 -3.17 16.61
CA HIS A 273 7.57 -4.03 17.40
C HIS A 273 8.34 -5.06 18.23
N ASP A 274 9.21 -5.86 17.59
CA ASP A 274 9.87 -7.01 18.23
C ASP A 274 11.23 -6.65 18.87
N GLY A 275 11.83 -5.51 18.53
CA GLY A 275 13.15 -5.12 19.01
C GLY A 275 14.30 -5.86 18.33
N SER A 276 14.21 -6.02 17.00
CA SER A 276 15.23 -6.70 16.18
C SER A 276 16.34 -5.74 15.73
N ASN A 277 17.51 -6.29 15.36
CA ASN A 277 18.57 -5.55 14.69
C ASN A 277 18.09 -4.96 13.35
N ARG A 278 18.70 -3.84 12.93
CA ARG A 278 18.53 -3.30 11.57
C ARG A 278 19.56 -3.88 10.60
N MET A 279 19.23 -3.96 9.31
CA MET A 279 20.16 -4.44 8.28
C MET A 279 20.88 -3.32 7.50
N GLY A 280 20.38 -2.09 7.51
CA GLY A 280 20.98 -1.01 6.72
C GLY A 280 20.77 -1.23 5.20
N PRO A 281 21.77 -1.01 4.34
CA PRO A 281 21.58 -0.92 2.88
C PRO A 281 21.54 -2.29 2.16
N THR A 282 20.76 -3.24 2.67
CA THR A 282 20.44 -4.53 2.00
C THR A 282 18.94 -4.79 2.07
N PHE A 283 18.38 -5.34 0.99
CA PHE A 283 16.92 -5.34 0.76
C PHE A 283 16.30 -6.75 0.72
N GLY A 284 17.10 -7.81 0.87
CA GLY A 284 16.63 -9.20 0.79
C GLY A 284 15.53 -9.51 1.81
N ALA A 285 15.68 -9.04 3.05
CA ALA A 285 14.65 -9.18 4.07
C ALA A 285 13.34 -8.48 3.74
N MET A 286 13.36 -7.32 3.08
CA MET A 286 12.13 -6.61 2.72
C MET A 286 11.34 -7.40 1.70
N ILE A 287 12.01 -8.03 0.73
CA ILE A 287 11.40 -8.96 -0.22
C ILE A 287 10.84 -10.19 0.51
N GLY A 288 11.67 -10.89 1.28
CA GLY A 288 11.26 -12.11 1.97
C GLY A 288 10.12 -11.89 2.96
N SER A 289 10.16 -10.79 3.73
CA SER A 289 9.09 -10.41 4.65
C SER A 289 7.83 -9.98 3.93
N GLY A 290 7.91 -9.24 2.82
CA GLY A 290 6.74 -8.90 2.00
C GLY A 290 6.02 -10.15 1.48
N ILE A 291 6.76 -11.13 0.93
CA ILE A 291 6.20 -12.41 0.48
C ILE A 291 5.57 -13.17 1.65
N LYS A 292 6.24 -13.22 2.81
CA LYS A 292 5.67 -13.88 3.99
C LYS A 292 4.40 -13.18 4.46
N ALA A 293 4.35 -11.86 4.48
CA ALA A 293 3.19 -11.08 4.88
C ALA A 293 1.97 -11.38 4.00
N ALA A 294 2.16 -11.49 2.68
CA ALA A 294 1.10 -11.92 1.77
C ALA A 294 0.56 -13.31 2.15
N LYS A 295 1.43 -14.28 2.45
CA LYS A 295 1.03 -15.62 2.88
C LYS A 295 0.28 -15.62 4.21
N GLU A 296 0.71 -14.80 5.17
CA GLU A 296 0.03 -14.64 6.45
C GLU A 296 -1.34 -13.98 6.28
N ALA A 297 -1.44 -12.95 5.43
CA ALA A 297 -2.69 -12.28 5.10
C ALA A 297 -3.70 -13.23 4.44
N ILE A 298 -3.27 -14.02 3.45
CA ILE A 298 -4.10 -15.04 2.80
C ILE A 298 -4.59 -16.07 3.82
N ARG A 299 -3.67 -16.61 4.63
CA ARG A 299 -4.04 -17.60 5.66
C ARG A 299 -5.05 -17.05 6.65
N ALA A 300 -4.85 -15.82 7.12
CA ALA A 300 -5.76 -15.18 8.07
C ALA A 300 -7.12 -14.86 7.44
N TYR A 301 -7.16 -14.49 6.16
CA TYR A 301 -8.38 -14.25 5.41
C TYR A 301 -9.18 -15.55 5.22
N ASP A 302 -8.52 -16.61 4.74
CA ASP A 302 -9.18 -17.89 4.43
C ASP A 302 -9.65 -18.65 5.68
N ALA A 303 -9.04 -18.37 6.84
CA ALA A 303 -9.45 -18.93 8.11
C ALA A 303 -10.68 -18.23 8.73
N ALA A 304 -11.16 -17.15 8.12
CA ALA A 304 -12.22 -16.31 8.67
C ALA A 304 -13.48 -16.34 7.78
N LYS A 305 -14.65 -16.33 8.41
CA LYS A 305 -15.91 -16.01 7.75
C LYS A 305 -16.06 -14.49 7.72
N ILE A 306 -16.09 -13.91 6.53
CA ILE A 306 -16.13 -12.46 6.33
C ILE A 306 -17.45 -12.04 5.69
N VAL A 307 -18.08 -10.99 6.23
CA VAL A 307 -19.28 -10.34 5.70
C VAL A 307 -19.07 -8.83 5.73
N ASP A 308 -19.19 -8.16 4.59
CA ASP A 308 -18.98 -6.71 4.43
C ASP A 308 -17.66 -6.22 5.08
N GLY A 309 -16.58 -6.97 4.84
CA GLY A 309 -15.24 -6.67 5.36
C GLY A 309 -15.05 -6.93 6.86
N LYS A 310 -16.05 -7.49 7.56
CA LYS A 310 -15.98 -7.83 8.99
C LYS A 310 -15.85 -9.33 9.18
N VAL A 311 -15.00 -9.74 10.10
CA VAL A 311 -14.90 -11.15 10.52
C VAL A 311 -16.02 -11.49 11.49
N VAL A 312 -16.82 -12.50 11.16
CA VAL A 312 -18.01 -12.93 11.91
C VAL A 312 -17.95 -14.37 12.41
N GLY A 313 -16.86 -15.09 12.13
CA GLY A 313 -16.65 -16.48 12.56
C GLY A 313 -15.35 -17.07 12.03
#